data_AF-A0A953JRK0-F1
#
_entry.id   AF-A0A953JRK0-F1
#
_cell.length_a   1.000
_cell.length_b   1.000
_cell.length_c   1.000
_cell.angle_alpha   90.00
_cell.angle_beta   90.00
_cell.angle_gamma   90.00
#
_symmetry.space_group_name_H-M   'P 1'
#
loop_
_entity.id
_entity.type
_entity.pdbx_description
1 polymer ?
#
loop_
_entity_poly.entity_id
_entity_poly.type
_entity_poly.pdbx_seq_one_letter_code
_entity_poly.pdbx_strand_id
1 'polypeptide(L)'
;RHPDLLDGEPDKITVAVVQWERQRTTTNAFYLVTHPWDEDDPTKWAVATPFSVPAADFPAFEPGTHLALIAYDTEGLGRRSGDEKSFDTILNTRLFRPVLPIKYRNNITRVDREETLRGLAYRLDNNPGDPGTEGSDTLPFNHKGTTYQLPIRFRLFAKRGDKGERRNFVAHGHTLLITSNGQVHSHWSPQDFKLHTKLNKLYDRVLVVVESDALPIEIRTELFTADRAQLVRSAVAMRLEKEIAAFLDEWPALRDANNALIREAITGDNNDRPTIAIAEQIARAFKAKGFSLGGAGKGTGGGRGTKPPDPTPPEDLYDDPTHFEGPESLEAQVGKVKGVYFKLNAKDGFISKRAPLQVTCDHPDIGASEITVGELRSGRVRVSVAVPENADLGTHKLTVFIPTWSKTSGGLGPSFEWTTKIEFVEESKPKPSGPKPGSGNGKSGPGEGGLVALIWKSETDDGVDGWSAATVGEIEMVPGKDLADKRPEYAELAKVDAEIPTIVLNRTYSPLKSYVAARASELSTDEGKEQARERYAVGAGLALLILDQDARKAEKAGNPFDEAALKSAMDAAARGVLSVLTGHDKLLKEMEE
;
A
#
# COMPACT_ATOMS: atom_id res chain seq x y z
N ARG A 1 -40.40 -14.56 16.21
CA ARG A 1 -40.85 -14.46 14.79
C ARG A 1 -42.30 -14.97 14.72
N HIS A 2 -43.12 -14.34 13.85
CA HIS A 2 -44.55 -14.46 13.51
C HIS A 2 -45.58 -13.77 14.44
N PRO A 3 -46.29 -12.71 13.97
CA PRO A 3 -47.39 -12.05 14.70
C PRO A 3 -48.52 -12.99 15.08
N ASP A 4 -48.74 -14.04 14.29
CA ASP A 4 -49.80 -15.03 14.51
C ASP A 4 -49.47 -16.04 15.64
N LEU A 5 -48.24 -15.98 16.18
CA LEU A 5 -47.77 -16.80 17.30
C LEU A 5 -47.71 -16.00 18.62
N LEU A 6 -48.03 -14.71 18.58
CA LEU A 6 -48.09 -13.84 19.74
C LEU A 6 -49.56 -13.76 20.17
N ASP A 7 -49.95 -14.48 21.22
CA ASP A 7 -51.32 -14.53 21.77
C ASP A 7 -51.75 -13.17 22.39
N GLY A 8 -51.78 -12.10 21.57
CA GLY A 8 -52.03 -10.72 22.00
C GLY A 8 -50.83 -10.03 22.65
N GLU A 9 -49.66 -10.68 22.70
CA GLU A 9 -48.45 -10.07 23.23
C GLU A 9 -47.80 -9.08 22.24
N PRO A 10 -47.22 -7.97 22.74
CA PRO A 10 -46.53 -7.01 21.89
C PRO A 10 -45.27 -7.63 21.28
N ASP A 11 -45.13 -7.51 19.96
CA ASP A 11 -43.91 -7.90 19.25
C ASP A 11 -42.74 -7.01 19.69
N LYS A 12 -41.63 -7.65 20.09
CA LYS A 12 -40.47 -6.99 20.68
C LYS A 12 -39.17 -7.46 20.05
N ILE A 13 -38.26 -6.52 19.87
CA ILE A 13 -36.85 -6.77 19.59
C ILE A 13 -36.13 -6.87 20.93
N THR A 14 -35.52 -8.03 21.21
CA THR A 14 -34.79 -8.28 22.45
C THR A 14 -33.29 -8.43 22.18
N VAL A 15 -32.47 -7.70 22.94
CA VAL A 15 -31.01 -7.80 22.95
C VAL A 15 -30.59 -8.39 24.30
N ALA A 16 -30.00 -9.58 24.25
CA ALA A 16 -29.45 -10.26 25.42
C ALA A 16 -27.92 -10.25 25.35
N VAL A 17 -27.27 -9.77 26.41
CA VAL A 17 -25.82 -9.88 26.56
C VAL A 17 -25.53 -11.01 27.52
N VAL A 18 -24.74 -11.99 27.05
CA VAL A 18 -24.32 -13.15 27.85
C VAL A 18 -22.87 -12.97 28.25
N GLN A 19 -22.62 -12.93 29.55
CA GLN A 19 -21.28 -12.96 30.12
C GLN A 19 -20.99 -14.37 30.62
N TRP A 20 -19.91 -14.96 30.13
CA TRP A 20 -19.44 -16.26 30.61
C TRP A 20 -18.46 -16.03 31.76
N GLU A 21 -18.82 -16.43 32.97
CA GLU A 21 -17.90 -16.37 34.11
C GLU A 21 -17.57 -17.77 34.61
N ARG A 22 -16.29 -17.97 34.93
CA ARG A 22 -15.83 -19.21 35.55
C ARG A 22 -16.00 -19.10 37.06
N GLN A 23 -16.97 -19.83 37.61
CA GLN A 23 -17.09 -19.99 39.05
C GLN A 23 -16.65 -21.41 39.44
N ARG A 24 -15.57 -21.48 40.23
CA ARG A 24 -14.94 -22.75 40.65
C ARG A 24 -14.57 -23.61 39.44
N THR A 25 -15.16 -24.79 39.30
CA THR A 25 -14.88 -25.76 38.22
C THR A 25 -15.80 -25.63 37.01
N THR A 26 -16.82 -24.77 37.07
CA THR A 26 -17.81 -24.63 35.99
C THR A 26 -17.76 -23.25 35.34
N THR A 27 -18.07 -23.20 34.05
CA THR A 27 -18.28 -21.97 33.31
C THR A 27 -19.78 -21.74 33.23
N ASN A 28 -20.26 -20.64 33.81
CA ASN A 28 -21.67 -20.30 33.86
C ASN A 28 -21.95 -19.13 32.91
N ALA A 29 -23.14 -19.13 32.29
CA ALA A 29 -23.64 -18.02 31.49
C ALA A 29 -24.50 -17.10 32.36
N PHE A 30 -24.17 -15.81 32.39
CA PHE A 30 -24.92 -14.77 33.07
C PHE A 30 -25.54 -13.83 32.04
N TYR A 31 -26.84 -13.55 32.17
CA TYR A 31 -27.55 -12.64 31.28
C TYR A 31 -27.63 -11.25 31.93
N LEU A 32 -27.27 -10.20 31.19
CA LEU A 32 -27.55 -8.83 31.62
C LEU A 32 -29.02 -8.50 31.40
N VAL A 33 -29.68 -8.08 32.48
CA VAL A 33 -31.11 -7.79 32.55
C VAL A 33 -31.35 -6.34 33.00
N THR A 34 -32.52 -5.80 32.67
CA THR A 34 -32.87 -4.39 32.94
C THR A 34 -33.13 -4.07 34.41
N HIS A 35 -33.44 -5.09 35.22
CA HIS A 35 -33.70 -4.97 36.65
C HIS A 35 -32.89 -6.04 37.41
N PRO A 36 -32.43 -5.77 38.64
CA PRO A 36 -31.68 -6.74 39.44
C PRO A 36 -32.42 -8.06 39.56
N TRP A 37 -31.71 -9.16 39.29
CA TRP A 37 -32.22 -10.51 39.52
C TRP A 37 -32.07 -10.85 41.01
N ASP A 38 -33.18 -10.77 41.74
CA ASP A 38 -33.24 -11.05 43.18
C ASP A 38 -33.69 -12.50 43.41
N GLU A 39 -32.76 -13.39 43.73
CA GLU A 39 -33.06 -14.82 43.93
C GLU A 39 -34.01 -15.06 45.12
N ASP A 40 -34.03 -14.14 46.09
CA ASP A 40 -34.86 -14.22 47.29
C ASP A 40 -36.28 -13.69 47.06
N ASP A 41 -36.55 -13.04 45.91
CA ASP A 41 -37.87 -12.50 45.55
C ASP A 41 -38.30 -12.88 44.11
N PRO A 42 -38.92 -14.07 43.94
CA PRO A 42 -39.38 -14.55 42.64
C PRO A 42 -40.37 -13.65 41.91
N THR A 43 -41.04 -12.74 42.62
CA THR A 43 -42.01 -11.82 42.00
C THR A 43 -41.32 -10.77 41.12
N LYS A 44 -40.03 -10.50 41.35
CA LYS A 44 -39.22 -9.56 40.55
C LYS A 44 -38.64 -10.19 39.28
N TRP A 45 -38.68 -11.51 39.14
CA TRP A 45 -38.06 -12.20 37.99
C TRP A 45 -38.73 -11.83 36.66
N ALA A 46 -40.06 -11.61 36.68
CA ALA A 46 -40.82 -11.27 35.48
C ALA A 46 -40.42 -9.91 34.86
N VAL A 47 -39.87 -8.98 35.66
CA VAL A 47 -39.40 -7.66 35.18
C VAL A 47 -37.91 -7.64 34.86
N ALA A 48 -37.15 -8.62 35.33
CA ALA A 48 -35.73 -8.81 35.04
C ALA A 48 -35.54 -9.44 33.66
N THR A 49 -35.97 -8.72 32.61
CA THR A 49 -35.83 -9.15 31.22
C THR A 49 -34.60 -8.52 30.57
N PRO A 50 -34.01 -9.17 29.55
CA PRO A 50 -33.02 -8.53 28.70
C PRO A 50 -33.61 -7.30 28.02
N PHE A 51 -32.76 -6.36 27.58
CA PHE A 51 -33.22 -5.13 26.94
C PHE A 51 -34.17 -5.45 25.78
N SER A 52 -35.40 -4.94 25.87
CA SER A 52 -36.48 -5.26 24.91
C SER A 52 -37.26 -4.01 24.54
N VAL A 53 -37.51 -3.81 23.25
CA VAL A 53 -38.25 -2.65 22.71
C VAL A 53 -39.33 -3.10 21.73
N PRO A 54 -40.44 -2.38 21.57
CA PRO A 54 -41.46 -2.71 20.57
C PRO A 54 -40.86 -2.75 19.16
N ALA A 55 -41.14 -3.82 18.41
CA ALA A 55 -40.61 -3.97 17.05
C ALA A 55 -41.14 -2.89 16.08
N ALA A 56 -42.37 -2.42 16.32
CA ALA A 56 -43.00 -1.34 15.55
C ALA A 56 -42.21 -0.01 15.59
N ASP A 57 -41.44 0.23 16.65
CA ASP A 57 -40.62 1.44 16.78
C ASP A 57 -39.35 1.38 15.89
N PHE A 58 -39.00 0.18 15.40
CA PHE A 58 -37.77 -0.08 14.64
C PHE A 58 -38.05 -0.98 13.42
N PRO A 59 -38.82 -0.50 12.42
CA PRO A 59 -39.24 -1.31 11.26
C PRO A 59 -38.08 -1.79 10.38
N ALA A 60 -36.88 -1.24 10.55
CA ALA A 60 -35.68 -1.67 9.83
C ALA A 60 -35.12 -3.03 10.31
N PHE A 61 -35.52 -3.51 11.48
CA PHE A 61 -35.13 -4.82 11.99
C PHE A 61 -36.16 -5.86 11.53
N GLU A 62 -35.91 -6.44 10.36
CA GLU A 62 -36.78 -7.50 9.86
C GLU A 62 -36.81 -8.68 10.83
N PRO A 63 -37.95 -9.38 10.97
CA PRO A 63 -38.05 -10.53 11.85
C PRO A 63 -36.90 -11.50 11.57
N GLY A 64 -36.22 -12.00 12.61
CA GLY A 64 -35.06 -12.91 12.52
C GLY A 64 -33.73 -12.27 12.16
N THR A 65 -33.64 -10.95 12.24
CA THR A 65 -32.36 -10.25 12.37
C THR A 65 -31.57 -10.82 13.55
N HIS A 66 -30.32 -11.22 13.31
CA HIS A 66 -29.40 -11.74 14.33
C HIS A 66 -28.41 -10.66 14.76
N LEU A 67 -28.42 -10.31 16.04
CA LEU A 67 -27.46 -9.41 16.66
C LEU A 67 -26.43 -10.23 17.44
N ALA A 68 -25.18 -10.25 16.97
CA ALA A 68 -24.06 -10.88 17.66
C ALA A 68 -23.11 -9.81 18.21
N LEU A 69 -22.88 -9.82 19.53
CA LEU A 69 -21.78 -9.08 20.13
C LEU A 69 -20.55 -9.98 20.12
N ILE A 70 -19.56 -9.65 19.30
CA ILE A 70 -18.27 -10.33 19.30
C ILE A 70 -17.42 -9.68 20.39
N ALA A 71 -17.18 -10.43 21.47
CA ALA A 71 -16.29 -9.99 22.53
C ALA A 71 -14.83 -10.06 22.04
N TYR A 72 -14.11 -8.95 22.17
CA TYR A 72 -12.68 -8.91 21.93
C TYR A 72 -11.96 -9.07 23.27
N ASP A 73 -11.19 -10.14 23.42
CA ASP A 73 -10.20 -10.17 24.49
C ASP A 73 -9.07 -9.20 24.11
N THR A 74 -8.66 -8.37 25.06
CA THR A 74 -7.69 -7.32 24.80
C THR A 74 -6.65 -7.25 25.90
N GLU A 75 -5.51 -7.91 25.67
CA GLU A 75 -4.36 -7.85 26.56
C GLU A 75 -3.55 -6.56 26.36
N GLY A 76 -2.96 -6.03 27.45
CA GLY A 76 -1.95 -4.96 27.37
C GLY A 76 -2.49 -3.52 27.21
N LEU A 77 -3.79 -3.31 27.40
CA LEU A 77 -4.47 -2.03 27.07
C LEU A 77 -4.52 -0.97 28.18
N GLY A 78 -3.77 -1.14 29.27
CA GLY A 78 -3.59 -0.14 30.33
C GLY A 78 -2.73 1.06 29.91
N ARG A 79 -2.93 1.61 28.70
CA ARG A 79 -2.15 2.70 28.13
C ARG A 79 -2.96 4.00 28.05
N ARG A 80 -2.25 5.11 27.89
CA ARG A 80 -2.84 6.44 27.67
C ARG A 80 -3.60 6.45 26.34
N SER A 81 -4.82 7.01 26.36
CA SER A 81 -5.64 7.14 25.15
C SER A 81 -4.93 7.93 24.05
N GLY A 82 -5.12 7.53 22.80
CA GLY A 82 -4.55 8.19 21.61
C GLY A 82 -3.20 7.65 21.12
N ASP A 83 -2.61 6.65 21.79
CA ASP A 83 -1.46 5.88 21.28
C ASP A 83 -1.94 4.78 20.29
N GLU A 84 -1.07 4.32 19.39
CA GLU A 84 -1.39 3.26 18.42
C GLU A 84 -1.69 1.90 19.08
N LYS A 85 -1.31 1.74 20.34
CA LYS A 85 -1.54 0.54 21.17
C LYS A 85 -2.58 0.76 22.27
N SER A 86 -3.26 1.90 22.27
CA SER A 86 -4.32 2.21 23.23
C SER A 86 -5.64 1.53 22.86
N PHE A 87 -6.49 1.24 23.85
CA PHE A 87 -7.80 0.62 23.61
C PHE A 87 -8.67 1.42 22.65
N ASP A 88 -8.73 2.74 22.80
CA ASP A 88 -9.55 3.59 21.94
C ASP A 88 -9.10 3.54 20.48
N THR A 89 -7.78 3.56 20.22
CA THR A 89 -7.26 3.46 18.85
C THR A 89 -7.47 2.06 18.27
N ILE A 90 -7.25 0.99 19.05
CA ILE A 90 -7.49 -0.39 18.62
C ILE A 90 -8.97 -0.62 18.34
N LEU A 91 -9.86 -0.21 19.24
CA LEU A 91 -11.30 -0.38 19.09
C LEU A 91 -11.82 0.41 17.89
N ASN A 92 -11.43 1.68 17.73
CA ASN A 92 -11.83 2.46 16.55
C ASN A 92 -11.30 1.83 15.26
N THR A 93 -10.08 1.28 15.26
CA THR A 93 -9.52 0.63 14.07
C THR A 93 -10.30 -0.63 13.72
N ARG A 94 -10.58 -1.50 14.71
CA ARG A 94 -11.29 -2.76 14.50
C ARG A 94 -12.77 -2.58 14.21
N LEU A 95 -13.41 -1.63 14.88
CA LEU A 95 -14.77 -1.19 14.61
C LEU A 95 -14.70 0.06 13.74
N PHE A 96 -14.46 -0.13 12.45
CA PHE A 96 -14.25 0.96 11.52
C PHE A 96 -15.47 1.90 11.41
N ARG A 97 -16.66 1.31 11.29
CA ARG A 97 -17.96 2.01 11.21
C ARG A 97 -18.98 1.23 12.07
N PRO A 98 -18.87 1.30 13.41
CA PRO A 98 -19.73 0.54 14.30
C PRO A 98 -21.19 0.97 14.13
N VAL A 99 -22.11 0.01 14.24
CA VAL A 99 -23.56 0.26 14.17
C VAL A 99 -24.02 1.17 15.33
N LEU A 100 -23.39 1.03 16.50
CA LEU A 100 -23.70 1.82 17.69
C LEU A 100 -22.43 2.47 18.27
N PRO A 101 -22.51 3.73 18.74
CA PRO A 101 -21.41 4.38 19.43
C PRO A 101 -21.13 3.69 20.77
N ILE A 102 -19.84 3.58 21.13
CA ILE A 102 -19.40 2.93 22.37
C ILE A 102 -18.93 4.00 23.35
N LYS A 103 -19.50 3.99 24.57
CA LYS A 103 -19.06 4.86 25.65
C LYS A 103 -17.90 4.20 26.39
N TYR A 104 -16.75 4.85 26.40
CA TYR A 104 -15.53 4.36 27.02
C TYR A 104 -15.07 5.31 28.12
N ARG A 105 -14.64 4.74 29.25
CA ARG A 105 -14.02 5.48 30.36
C ARG A 105 -12.70 4.79 30.72
N ASN A 106 -11.60 5.53 30.59
CA ASN A 106 -10.28 5.05 30.98
C ASN A 106 -10.01 5.37 32.46
N ASN A 107 -10.34 4.42 33.34
CA ASN A 107 -10.16 4.57 34.79
C ASN A 107 -8.69 4.61 35.25
N ILE A 108 -7.71 4.39 34.36
CA ILE A 108 -6.28 4.40 34.70
C ILE A 108 -5.70 5.80 34.52
N THR A 109 -6.01 6.46 33.40
CA THR A 109 -5.35 7.73 33.03
C THR A 109 -6.25 8.95 33.15
N ARG A 110 -7.58 8.81 33.04
CA ARG A 110 -8.55 9.91 33.05
C ARG A 110 -9.91 9.47 33.57
N VAL A 111 -10.02 9.29 34.89
CA VAL A 111 -11.22 8.77 35.57
C VAL A 111 -12.48 9.61 35.30
N ASP A 112 -12.35 10.93 35.14
CA ASP A 112 -13.48 11.85 34.97
C ASP A 112 -13.88 12.07 33.51
N ARG A 113 -13.20 11.46 32.55
CA ARG A 113 -13.45 11.67 31.12
C ARG A 113 -14.11 10.47 30.49
N GLU A 114 -15.31 10.70 29.96
CA GLU A 114 -16.01 9.74 29.11
C GLU A 114 -15.77 10.10 27.64
N GLU A 115 -15.37 9.11 26.86
CA GLU A 115 -15.13 9.24 25.43
C GLU A 115 -16.19 8.43 24.68
N THR A 116 -16.69 9.00 23.58
CA THR A 116 -17.63 8.28 22.69
C THR A 116 -16.85 7.81 21.47
N LEU A 117 -16.65 6.50 21.37
CA LEU A 117 -15.97 5.84 20.26
C LEU A 117 -16.99 5.55 19.17
N ARG A 118 -16.83 6.20 18.01
CA ARG A 118 -17.74 6.12 16.85
C ARG A 118 -17.10 5.42 15.65
N GLY A 119 -15.94 4.80 15.86
CA GLY A 119 -15.17 4.11 14.83
C GLY A 119 -14.14 4.98 14.12
N LEU A 120 -13.19 4.32 13.47
CA LEU A 120 -12.10 4.98 12.74
C LEU A 120 -12.63 5.80 11.56
N ALA A 121 -13.69 5.37 10.87
CA ALA A 121 -14.27 6.15 9.77
C ALA A 121 -14.67 7.55 10.23
N TYR A 122 -15.45 7.63 11.31
CA TYR A 122 -15.85 8.91 11.91
C TYR A 122 -14.63 9.74 12.34
N ARG A 123 -13.59 9.10 12.89
CA ARG A 123 -12.36 9.79 13.30
C ARG A 123 -11.64 10.43 12.11
N LEU A 124 -11.52 9.71 11.00
CA LEU A 124 -10.88 10.19 9.78
C LEU A 124 -11.70 11.31 9.13
N ASP A 125 -13.01 11.12 9.02
CA ASP A 125 -13.91 12.06 8.34
C ASP A 125 -14.00 13.41 9.10
N ASN A 126 -13.86 13.42 10.44
CA ASN A 126 -13.80 14.64 11.25
C ASN A 126 -12.40 15.26 11.38
N ASN A 127 -11.38 14.58 10.86
CA ASN A 127 -10.01 15.08 10.82
C ASN A 127 -9.48 14.90 9.41
N PRO A 128 -10.03 15.58 8.39
CA PRO A 128 -9.60 15.37 7.00
C PRO A 128 -8.10 15.65 6.85
N GLY A 129 -7.44 14.89 5.98
CA GLY A 129 -6.06 15.15 5.58
C GLY A 129 -5.91 16.41 4.74
N ASP A 130 -4.66 16.75 4.42
CA ASP A 130 -4.37 17.84 3.48
C ASP A 130 -4.88 17.50 2.06
N PRO A 131 -5.19 18.49 1.21
CA PRO A 131 -5.63 18.23 -0.16
C PRO A 131 -4.69 17.28 -0.90
N GLY A 132 -5.25 16.25 -1.56
CA GLY A 132 -4.48 15.24 -2.29
C GLY A 132 -3.96 14.08 -1.43
N THR A 133 -4.20 14.07 -0.12
CA THR A 133 -3.81 12.97 0.78
C THR A 133 -4.89 11.91 0.98
N GLU A 134 -6.07 12.08 0.38
CA GLU A 134 -7.18 11.14 0.49
C GLU A 134 -7.74 10.82 -0.89
N GLY A 135 -8.24 9.60 -1.08
CA GLY A 135 -8.90 9.21 -2.31
C GLY A 135 -9.87 8.04 -2.11
N SER A 136 -10.92 8.02 -2.91
CA SER A 136 -11.95 6.99 -2.96
C SER A 136 -12.16 6.54 -4.40
N ASP A 137 -12.37 5.24 -4.58
CA ASP A 137 -12.64 4.60 -5.85
C ASP A 137 -13.44 3.30 -5.61
N THR A 138 -13.75 2.57 -6.67
CA THR A 138 -14.47 1.30 -6.63
C THR A 138 -13.66 0.22 -7.33
N LEU A 139 -13.22 -0.78 -6.56
CA LEU A 139 -12.56 -1.98 -7.04
C LEU A 139 -13.62 -2.96 -7.56
N PRO A 140 -13.71 -3.21 -8.87
CA PRO A 140 -14.55 -4.31 -9.35
C PRO A 140 -13.86 -5.64 -9.03
N PHE A 141 -14.62 -6.63 -8.57
CA PHE A 141 -14.17 -7.98 -8.23
C PHE A 141 -15.09 -9.00 -8.87
N ASN A 142 -14.62 -9.74 -9.87
CA ASN A 142 -15.44 -10.74 -10.56
C ASN A 142 -15.38 -12.08 -9.85
N HIS A 143 -16.51 -12.67 -9.46
CA HIS A 143 -16.58 -14.02 -8.89
C HIS A 143 -17.73 -14.82 -9.52
N LYS A 144 -17.41 -15.98 -10.10
CA LYS A 144 -18.36 -16.87 -10.77
C LYS A 144 -19.25 -16.13 -11.79
N GLY A 145 -18.64 -15.26 -12.60
CA GLY A 145 -19.32 -14.50 -13.64
C GLY A 145 -20.12 -13.29 -13.14
N THR A 146 -20.14 -13.02 -11.84
CA THR A 146 -20.77 -11.81 -11.27
C THR A 146 -19.70 -10.81 -10.85
N THR A 147 -19.80 -9.57 -11.31
CA THR A 147 -18.90 -8.48 -10.89
C THR A 147 -19.47 -7.74 -9.69
N TYR A 148 -18.72 -7.73 -8.60
CA TYR A 148 -19.05 -6.99 -7.38
C TYR A 148 -18.23 -5.71 -7.31
N GLN A 149 -18.88 -4.61 -6.95
CA GLN A 149 -18.25 -3.29 -6.87
C GLN A 149 -17.88 -3.00 -5.41
N LEU A 150 -16.60 -3.15 -5.07
CA LEU A 150 -16.08 -3.00 -3.71
C LEU A 150 -15.55 -1.57 -3.50
N PRO A 151 -16.15 -0.76 -2.60
CA PRO A 151 -15.59 0.54 -2.26
C PRO A 151 -14.18 0.40 -1.71
N ILE A 152 -13.24 1.20 -2.25
CA ILE A 152 -11.86 1.26 -1.78
C ILE A 152 -11.49 2.72 -1.55
N ARG A 153 -10.89 3.01 -0.40
CA ARG A 153 -10.35 4.34 -0.09
C ARG A 153 -8.97 4.28 0.50
N PHE A 154 -8.17 5.32 0.29
CA PHE A 154 -6.89 5.50 0.95
C PHE A 154 -6.83 6.84 1.68
N ARG A 155 -5.93 6.88 2.67
CA ARG A 155 -5.47 8.09 3.33
C ARG A 155 -3.97 8.03 3.54
N LEU A 156 -3.29 9.10 3.15
CA LEU A 156 -1.89 9.37 3.42
C LEU A 156 -1.78 10.21 4.69
N PHE A 157 -0.84 9.85 5.55
CA PHE A 157 -0.57 10.52 6.81
C PHE A 157 0.69 11.37 6.72
N ALA A 158 0.76 12.36 7.61
CA ALA A 158 1.94 13.16 7.78
C ALA A 158 3.13 12.30 8.25
N LYS A 159 4.33 12.85 8.11
CA LYS A 159 5.56 12.23 8.56
C LYS A 159 5.52 11.99 10.07
N ARG A 160 6.28 11.01 10.53
CA ARG A 160 6.42 10.71 11.96
C ARG A 160 6.89 11.94 12.73
N GLY A 161 6.24 12.23 13.84
CA GLY A 161 6.50 13.42 14.66
C GLY A 161 5.67 14.65 14.27
N ASP A 162 5.11 14.68 13.06
CA ASP A 162 4.25 15.77 12.61
C ASP A 162 2.80 15.59 13.05
N LYS A 163 2.07 16.71 13.11
CA LYS A 163 0.63 16.70 13.34
C LYS A 163 -0.05 15.98 12.18
N GLY A 164 -0.83 14.95 12.47
CA GLY A 164 -1.48 14.13 11.44
C GLY A 164 -0.73 12.83 11.12
N GLU A 165 0.31 12.46 11.88
CA GLU A 165 0.96 11.16 11.74
C GLU A 165 0.00 9.99 12.05
N ARG A 166 0.22 8.85 11.39
CA ARG A 166 -0.68 7.69 11.42
C ARG A 166 -0.93 7.10 12.80
N ARG A 167 0.09 7.02 13.66
CA ARG A 167 0.00 6.39 15.00
C ARG A 167 -1.06 7.03 15.91
N ASN A 168 -1.41 8.28 15.63
CA ASN A 168 -2.42 9.02 16.38
C ASN A 168 -3.85 8.72 15.90
N PHE A 169 -4.03 7.87 14.89
CA PHE A 169 -5.33 7.55 14.31
C PHE A 169 -5.59 6.05 14.23
N VAL A 170 -4.58 5.30 13.77
CA VAL A 170 -4.70 3.90 13.39
C VAL A 170 -3.90 3.02 14.35
N ALA A 171 -4.45 1.85 14.66
CA ALA A 171 -3.77 0.87 15.49
C ALA A 171 -2.48 0.35 14.85
N HIS A 172 -1.52 0.00 15.69
CA HIS A 172 -0.24 -0.55 15.24
C HIS A 172 -0.47 -1.77 14.33
N GLY A 173 0.33 -1.89 13.26
CA GLY A 173 0.27 -3.03 12.36
C GLY A 173 -0.92 -3.06 11.40
N HIS A 174 -1.70 -1.97 11.22
CA HIS A 174 -2.84 -1.95 10.31
C HIS A 174 -2.64 -0.95 9.16
N THR A 175 -2.19 -1.40 8.00
CA THR A 175 -1.95 -0.56 6.81
C THR A 175 -3.07 -0.68 5.79
N LEU A 176 -3.62 -1.88 5.59
CA LEU A 176 -4.84 -2.09 4.81
C LEU A 176 -5.89 -2.77 5.66
N LEU A 177 -7.13 -2.34 5.58
CA LEU A 177 -8.27 -2.92 6.28
C LEU A 177 -9.27 -3.48 5.27
N ILE A 178 -9.69 -4.73 5.46
CA ILE A 178 -10.83 -5.31 4.76
C ILE A 178 -11.98 -5.36 5.75
N THR A 179 -13.04 -4.61 5.46
CA THR A 179 -14.19 -4.46 6.35
C THR A 179 -15.41 -5.21 5.84
N SER A 180 -16.23 -5.67 6.77
CA SER A 180 -17.54 -6.25 6.54
C SER A 180 -18.48 -5.76 7.64
N ASN A 181 -19.63 -5.21 7.26
CA ASN A 181 -20.65 -4.59 8.10
C ASN A 181 -20.04 -3.58 9.08
N GLY A 182 -19.09 -2.77 8.58
CA GLY A 182 -18.38 -1.76 9.37
C GLY A 182 -17.34 -2.30 10.36
N GLN A 183 -17.04 -3.60 10.37
CA GLN A 183 -16.02 -4.20 11.22
C GLN A 183 -14.84 -4.69 10.38
N VAL A 184 -13.62 -4.58 10.90
CA VAL A 184 -12.42 -5.13 10.26
C VAL A 184 -12.41 -6.64 10.46
N HIS A 185 -12.46 -7.37 9.36
CA HIS A 185 -12.40 -8.84 9.34
C HIS A 185 -11.05 -9.38 8.87
N SER A 186 -10.26 -8.55 8.18
CA SER A 186 -8.87 -8.85 7.83
C SER A 186 -8.10 -7.55 7.66
N HIS A 187 -6.77 -7.63 7.77
CA HIS A 187 -5.89 -6.49 7.56
C HIS A 187 -4.53 -6.93 7.02
N TRP A 188 -3.85 -6.02 6.33
CA TRP A 188 -2.44 -6.15 6.02
C TRP A 188 -1.61 -5.34 6.99
N SER A 189 -0.54 -5.94 7.47
CA SER A 189 0.51 -5.23 8.18
C SER A 189 1.30 -4.32 7.23
N PRO A 190 2.09 -3.38 7.77
CA PRO A 190 3.12 -2.67 7.01
C PRO A 190 4.00 -3.58 6.14
N GLN A 191 4.36 -4.76 6.66
CA GLN A 191 5.20 -5.73 5.95
C GLN A 191 4.42 -6.40 4.81
N ASP A 192 3.20 -6.86 5.09
CA ASP A 192 2.33 -7.47 4.06
C ASP A 192 2.06 -6.47 2.93
N PHE A 193 1.81 -5.20 3.25
CA PHE A 193 1.62 -4.15 2.25
C PHE A 193 2.85 -3.98 1.35
N LYS A 194 4.05 -3.98 1.93
CA LYS A 194 5.32 -3.90 1.18
C LYS A 194 5.57 -5.15 0.33
N LEU A 195 5.14 -6.32 0.80
CA LEU A 195 5.30 -7.59 0.08
C LEU A 195 4.34 -7.69 -1.10
N HIS A 196 3.09 -7.26 -0.93
CA HIS A 196 2.05 -7.41 -1.93
C HIS A 196 2.06 -6.30 -3.00
N THR A 197 2.56 -5.11 -2.67
CA THR A 197 2.52 -3.94 -3.56
C THR A 197 3.92 -3.48 -3.97
N LYS A 198 4.01 -2.67 -5.01
CA LYS A 198 5.24 -1.96 -5.43
C LYS A 198 5.45 -0.64 -4.69
N LEU A 199 4.59 -0.33 -3.71
CA LEU A 199 4.54 0.94 -3.00
C LEU A 199 5.40 0.92 -1.72
N ASN A 200 6.67 0.57 -1.91
CA ASN A 200 7.60 0.19 -0.84
C ASN A 200 7.97 1.32 0.14
N LYS A 201 7.63 2.58 -0.15
CA LYS A 201 7.88 3.71 0.75
C LYS A 201 6.60 4.25 1.41
N LEU A 202 5.42 3.71 1.09
CA LEU A 202 4.15 4.18 1.64
C LEU A 202 3.65 3.40 2.85
N TYR A 203 4.19 2.20 3.12
CA TYR A 203 3.63 1.23 4.06
C TYR A 203 3.41 1.74 5.49
N ASP A 204 4.18 2.74 5.92
CA ASP A 204 4.12 3.38 7.23
C ASP A 204 3.23 4.64 7.23
N ARG A 205 3.01 5.24 6.05
CA ARG A 205 2.28 6.50 5.86
C ARG A 205 0.90 6.35 5.21
N VAL A 206 0.47 5.14 4.85
CA VAL A 206 -0.85 4.92 4.23
C VAL A 206 -1.78 4.12 5.14
N LEU A 207 -3.07 4.41 5.04
CA LEU A 207 -4.17 3.52 5.40
C LEU A 207 -5.03 3.30 4.16
N VAL A 208 -5.25 2.04 3.79
CA VAL A 208 -6.22 1.65 2.76
C VAL A 208 -7.38 0.93 3.43
N VAL A 209 -8.60 1.16 2.97
CA VAL A 209 -9.80 0.47 3.44
C VAL A 209 -10.59 -0.04 2.25
N VAL A 210 -10.90 -1.33 2.26
CA VAL A 210 -11.73 -2.01 1.27
C VAL A 210 -13.00 -2.51 1.96
N GLU A 211 -14.17 -2.10 1.48
CA GLU A 211 -15.47 -2.53 2.02
C GLU A 211 -15.99 -3.73 1.22
N SER A 212 -16.20 -4.87 1.90
CA SER A 212 -16.62 -6.14 1.28
C SER A 212 -18.15 -6.36 1.30
N ASP A 213 -18.93 -5.36 1.69
CA ASP A 213 -20.38 -5.49 1.92
C ASP A 213 -21.20 -5.74 0.67
N ALA A 214 -20.67 -5.42 -0.51
CA ALA A 214 -21.28 -5.79 -1.78
C ALA A 214 -21.20 -7.31 -2.05
N LEU A 215 -20.36 -8.06 -1.33
CA LEU A 215 -20.26 -9.51 -1.47
C LEU A 215 -21.38 -10.23 -0.68
N PRO A 216 -22.05 -11.22 -1.30
CA PRO A 216 -22.95 -12.14 -0.62
C PRO A 216 -22.34 -12.77 0.64
N ILE A 217 -23.19 -13.09 1.62
CA ILE A 217 -22.77 -13.63 2.92
C ILE A 217 -21.98 -14.94 2.74
N GLU A 218 -22.36 -15.76 1.77
CA GLU A 218 -21.72 -17.03 1.46
C GLU A 218 -20.26 -16.82 1.05
N ILE A 219 -20.01 -15.82 0.19
CA ILE A 219 -18.65 -15.47 -0.27
C ILE A 219 -17.85 -14.85 0.87
N ARG A 220 -18.45 -13.95 1.66
CA ARG A 220 -17.76 -13.37 2.84
C ARG A 220 -17.36 -14.43 3.85
N THR A 221 -18.18 -15.48 4.02
CA THR A 221 -17.87 -16.59 4.93
C THR A 221 -16.73 -17.47 4.42
N GLU A 222 -16.55 -17.57 3.09
CA GLU A 222 -15.40 -18.26 2.47
C GLU A 222 -14.10 -17.42 2.52
N LEU A 223 -14.23 -16.10 2.59
CA LEU A 223 -13.10 -15.17 2.63
C LEU A 223 -12.42 -15.11 4.00
N PHE A 224 -13.18 -15.12 5.09
CA PHE A 224 -12.64 -14.86 6.43
C PHE A 224 -12.57 -16.12 7.30
N THR A 225 -11.53 -16.21 8.11
CA THR A 225 -11.45 -17.24 9.15
C THR A 225 -12.60 -17.09 10.16
N ALA A 226 -12.96 -18.16 10.86
CA ALA A 226 -14.07 -18.14 11.83
C ALA A 226 -13.86 -17.11 12.96
N ASP A 227 -12.60 -16.88 13.34
CA ASP A 227 -12.18 -15.86 14.31
C ASP A 227 -12.04 -14.45 13.70
N ARG A 228 -12.23 -14.30 12.38
CA ARG A 228 -12.19 -13.02 11.63
C ARG A 228 -10.91 -12.24 11.87
N ALA A 229 -9.81 -12.96 12.07
CA ALA A 229 -8.50 -12.38 12.26
C ALA A 229 -7.73 -12.26 10.94
N GLN A 230 -7.98 -13.17 10.00
CA GLN A 230 -7.24 -13.32 8.75
C GLN A 230 -8.17 -13.74 7.61
N LEU A 231 -7.68 -13.59 6.37
CA LEU A 231 -8.31 -14.25 5.23
C LEU A 231 -8.01 -15.76 5.27
N VAL A 232 -8.97 -16.57 4.85
CA VAL A 232 -8.76 -17.99 4.59
C VAL A 232 -7.77 -18.11 3.43
N ARG A 233 -6.86 -19.09 3.45
CA ARG A 233 -6.00 -19.41 2.30
C ARG A 233 -6.78 -20.11 1.17
N SER A 234 -7.94 -19.56 0.79
CA SER A 234 -8.77 -20.02 -0.31
C SER A 234 -8.35 -19.34 -1.61
N ALA A 235 -8.67 -19.95 -2.76
CA ALA A 235 -8.38 -19.37 -4.06
C ALA A 235 -9.06 -17.99 -4.24
N VAL A 236 -10.26 -17.82 -3.67
CA VAL A 236 -11.03 -16.58 -3.74
C VAL A 236 -10.34 -15.45 -2.96
N ALA A 237 -9.84 -15.74 -1.76
CA ALA A 237 -9.13 -14.76 -0.94
C ALA A 237 -7.81 -14.32 -1.57
N MET A 238 -6.99 -15.28 -2.04
CA MET A 238 -5.72 -14.95 -2.73
C MET A 238 -5.96 -14.11 -3.99
N ARG A 239 -7.05 -14.37 -4.72
CA ARG A 239 -7.41 -13.57 -5.89
C ARG A 239 -7.82 -12.15 -5.50
N LEU A 240 -8.64 -12.00 -4.46
CA LEU A 240 -9.04 -10.69 -3.94
C LEU A 240 -7.81 -9.87 -3.51
N GLU A 241 -6.86 -10.47 -2.79
CA GLU A 241 -5.62 -9.82 -2.39
C GLU A 241 -4.79 -9.36 -3.59
N LYS A 242 -4.65 -10.22 -4.61
CA LYS A 242 -3.93 -9.90 -5.84
C LYS A 242 -4.60 -8.76 -6.63
N GLU A 243 -5.92 -8.74 -6.68
CA GLU A 243 -6.69 -7.67 -7.33
C GLU A 243 -6.56 -6.35 -6.58
N ILE A 244 -6.63 -6.37 -5.23
CA ILE A 244 -6.38 -5.19 -4.39
C ILE A 244 -4.95 -4.65 -4.65
N ALA A 245 -3.94 -5.51 -4.62
CA ALA A 245 -2.56 -5.12 -4.86
C ALA A 245 -2.36 -4.49 -6.25
N ALA A 246 -2.85 -5.14 -7.30
CA ALA A 246 -2.78 -4.62 -8.66
C ALA A 246 -3.52 -3.28 -8.81
N PHE A 247 -4.67 -3.14 -8.14
CA PHE A 247 -5.44 -1.90 -8.15
C PHE A 247 -4.67 -0.73 -7.52
N LEU A 248 -4.03 -0.98 -6.37
CA LEU A 248 -3.22 0.01 -5.65
C LEU A 248 -1.95 0.41 -6.41
N ASP A 249 -1.26 -0.57 -7.00
CA ASP A 249 -0.05 -0.36 -7.81
C ASP A 249 -0.30 0.52 -9.03
N GLU A 250 -1.51 0.46 -9.60
CA GLU A 250 -1.89 1.27 -10.74
C GLU A 250 -2.41 2.66 -10.35
N TRP A 251 -2.74 2.91 -9.07
CA TRP A 251 -3.37 4.16 -8.62
C TRP A 251 -2.38 5.34 -8.67
N PRO A 252 -2.59 6.36 -9.54
CA PRO A 252 -1.62 7.44 -9.75
C PRO A 252 -1.29 8.22 -8.48
N ALA A 253 -2.29 8.54 -7.66
CA ALA A 253 -2.08 9.27 -6.42
C ALA A 253 -1.11 8.55 -5.46
N LEU A 254 -1.24 7.23 -5.34
CA LEU A 254 -0.33 6.42 -4.53
C LEU A 254 1.06 6.29 -5.17
N ARG A 255 1.14 6.10 -6.50
CA ARG A 255 2.43 6.08 -7.20
C ARG A 255 3.18 7.40 -7.06
N ASP A 256 2.49 8.52 -7.25
CA ASP A 256 3.06 9.86 -7.15
C ASP A 256 3.55 10.14 -5.73
N ALA A 257 2.75 9.76 -4.71
CA ALA A 257 3.15 9.86 -3.31
C ALA A 257 4.35 8.97 -2.98
N ASN A 258 4.36 7.71 -3.45
CA ASN A 258 5.49 6.80 -3.24
C ASN A 258 6.77 7.35 -3.88
N ASN A 259 6.69 7.86 -5.11
CA ASN A 259 7.82 8.48 -5.81
C ASN A 259 8.30 9.75 -5.09
N ALA A 260 7.39 10.56 -4.54
CA ALA A 260 7.74 11.72 -3.73
C ALA A 260 8.55 11.33 -2.48
N LEU A 261 8.17 10.23 -1.81
CA LEU A 261 8.91 9.71 -0.66
C LEU A 261 10.26 9.12 -1.05
N ILE A 262 10.34 8.41 -2.17
CA ILE A 262 11.62 7.96 -2.74
C ILE A 262 12.55 9.17 -2.97
N ARG A 263 12.01 10.25 -3.56
CA ARG A 263 12.74 11.50 -3.79
C ARG A 263 13.19 12.18 -2.50
N GLU A 264 12.32 12.27 -1.49
CA GLU A 264 12.65 12.82 -0.15
C GLU A 264 13.79 12.01 0.50
N ALA A 265 13.67 10.68 0.44
CA ALA A 265 14.62 9.74 0.98
C ALA A 265 16.00 9.83 0.30
N ILE A 266 16.08 10.24 -0.98
CA ILE A 266 17.34 10.47 -1.69
C ILE A 266 17.99 11.80 -1.27
N THR A 267 17.19 12.83 -0.96
CA THR A 267 17.65 14.18 -0.61
C THR A 267 18.18 14.34 0.82
N GLY A 268 17.93 13.40 1.73
CA GLY A 268 18.37 13.47 3.14
C GLY A 268 19.89 13.51 3.35
N ASP A 269 20.70 13.37 2.29
CA ASP A 269 22.17 13.29 2.36
C ASP A 269 22.80 14.42 1.52
N ASN A 270 22.79 15.64 2.09
CA ASN A 270 23.61 16.77 1.63
C ASN A 270 25.02 16.65 2.21
N ASN A 271 25.86 15.78 1.66
CA ASN A 271 27.32 15.87 1.85
C ASN A 271 28.05 15.69 0.52
N ASP A 272 28.84 16.71 0.16
CA ASP A 272 29.70 16.81 -1.03
C ASP A 272 30.78 15.72 -1.07
N ARG A 273 30.46 14.48 -1.49
CA ARG A 273 31.46 13.40 -1.63
C ARG A 273 31.22 12.53 -2.85
N PRO A 274 32.28 12.05 -3.53
CA PRO A 274 32.16 11.34 -4.81
C PRO A 274 31.67 9.89 -4.62
N THR A 275 30.37 9.71 -4.35
CA THR A 275 29.69 8.39 -4.32
C THR A 275 29.80 7.65 -5.66
N ILE A 276 29.97 8.40 -6.75
CA ILE A 276 30.09 7.87 -8.13
C ILE A 276 31.34 7.03 -8.33
N ALA A 277 32.50 7.48 -7.87
CA ALA A 277 33.76 6.76 -8.09
C ALA A 277 33.71 5.36 -7.44
N ILE A 278 33.09 5.29 -6.26
CA ILE A 278 32.84 4.04 -5.53
C ILE A 278 31.80 3.19 -6.27
N ALA A 279 30.71 3.80 -6.72
CA ALA A 279 29.66 3.10 -7.45
C ALA A 279 30.16 2.52 -8.80
N GLU A 280 31.03 3.25 -9.51
CA GLU A 280 31.73 2.76 -10.69
C GLU A 280 32.69 1.60 -10.37
N GLN A 281 33.39 1.66 -9.23
CA GLN A 281 34.27 0.59 -8.80
C GLN A 281 33.48 -0.67 -8.46
N ILE A 282 32.32 -0.53 -7.81
CA ILE A 282 31.39 -1.63 -7.54
C ILE A 282 30.87 -2.21 -8.85
N ALA A 283 30.41 -1.38 -9.78
CA ALA A 283 29.92 -1.83 -11.09
C ALA A 283 31.00 -2.56 -11.91
N ARG A 284 32.24 -2.06 -11.90
CA ARG A 284 33.40 -2.73 -12.53
C ARG A 284 33.69 -4.08 -11.88
N ALA A 285 33.73 -4.15 -10.54
CA ALA A 285 33.98 -5.38 -9.80
C ALA A 285 32.89 -6.43 -10.02
N PHE A 286 31.62 -5.99 -10.11
CA PHE A 286 30.48 -6.86 -10.40
C PHE A 286 30.59 -7.48 -11.79
N LYS A 287 30.91 -6.66 -12.80
CA LYS A 287 31.14 -7.13 -14.18
C LYS A 287 32.32 -8.09 -14.30
N ALA A 288 33.41 -7.82 -13.57
CA ALA A 288 34.61 -8.65 -13.56
C ALA A 288 34.36 -10.05 -12.96
N LYS A 289 33.41 -10.18 -12.02
CA LYS A 289 32.99 -11.48 -11.44
C LYS A 289 32.05 -12.30 -12.34
N GLY A 290 31.84 -11.87 -13.59
CA GLY A 290 31.01 -12.58 -14.56
C GLY A 290 29.51 -12.30 -14.44
N PHE A 291 29.11 -11.32 -13.63
CA PHE A 291 27.72 -10.90 -13.49
C PHE A 291 27.42 -9.72 -14.43
N SER A 292 26.32 -9.79 -15.18
CA SER A 292 25.80 -8.67 -15.95
C SER A 292 24.67 -7.98 -15.19
N LEU A 293 24.73 -6.65 -15.10
CA LEU A 293 23.64 -5.80 -14.58
C LEU A 293 22.46 -5.66 -15.55
N GLY A 294 22.53 -6.33 -16.71
CA GLY A 294 21.43 -6.48 -17.67
C GLY A 294 20.92 -7.92 -17.69
N GLY A 295 19.60 -8.07 -17.69
CA GLY A 295 18.92 -9.31 -18.04
C GLY A 295 19.33 -9.79 -19.44
N ALA A 296 19.30 -11.12 -19.62
CA ALA A 296 19.76 -11.86 -20.78
C ALA A 296 19.47 -11.19 -22.14
N GLY A 297 20.53 -10.93 -22.92
CA GLY A 297 20.43 -10.52 -24.31
C GLY A 297 21.75 -9.98 -24.86
N LYS A 298 22.50 -10.81 -25.60
CA LYS A 298 23.58 -10.33 -26.48
C LYS A 298 22.95 -9.46 -27.58
N GLY A 299 23.13 -8.15 -27.53
CA GLY A 299 22.64 -7.24 -28.56
C GLY A 299 23.14 -5.82 -28.40
N THR A 300 24.13 -5.44 -29.19
CA THR A 300 24.56 -4.06 -29.44
C THR A 300 23.53 -3.33 -30.31
N GLY A 301 23.14 -2.10 -29.92
CA GLY A 301 22.44 -1.15 -30.81
C GLY A 301 21.26 -0.45 -30.15
N GLY A 302 21.39 0.87 -29.96
CA GLY A 302 20.43 1.72 -29.25
C GLY A 302 19.01 1.71 -29.82
N GLY A 303 18.04 1.49 -28.94
CA GLY A 303 16.65 1.82 -29.14
C GLY A 303 16.36 3.13 -28.43
N ARG A 304 15.82 4.12 -29.14
CA ARG A 304 15.11 5.24 -28.51
C ARG A 304 14.02 4.65 -27.63
N GLY A 305 14.25 4.65 -26.32
CA GLY A 305 13.19 4.49 -25.34
C GLY A 305 12.09 5.49 -25.67
N THR A 306 10.85 4.99 -25.70
CA THR A 306 9.68 5.85 -25.59
C THR A 306 9.88 6.73 -24.37
N LYS A 307 10.14 8.02 -24.63
CA LYS A 307 10.28 9.09 -23.65
C LYS A 307 9.25 8.85 -22.54
N PRO A 308 9.66 8.75 -21.26
CA PRO A 308 8.70 8.78 -20.17
C PRO A 308 7.80 10.00 -20.37
N PRO A 309 6.49 9.91 -20.13
CA PRO A 309 5.68 11.12 -20.10
C PRO A 309 6.39 12.09 -19.16
N ASP A 310 6.67 13.29 -19.66
CA ASP A 310 7.25 14.36 -18.84
C ASP A 310 6.41 14.44 -17.55
N PRO A 311 7.04 14.62 -16.36
CA PRO A 311 6.28 14.80 -15.12
C PRO A 311 5.24 15.86 -15.43
N THR A 312 3.97 15.44 -15.41
CA THR A 312 2.91 16.26 -15.95
C THR A 312 2.98 17.56 -15.16
N PRO A 313 3.23 18.72 -15.81
CA PRO A 313 3.15 20.00 -15.13
C PRO A 313 1.83 20.01 -14.37
N PRO A 314 1.76 20.60 -13.16
CA PRO A 314 0.49 20.73 -12.45
C PRO A 314 -0.54 21.26 -13.45
N GLU A 315 -1.51 20.43 -13.82
CA GLU A 315 -2.49 20.83 -14.82
C GLU A 315 -3.28 21.98 -14.20
N ASP A 316 -3.45 23.07 -14.93
CA ASP A 316 -4.32 24.15 -14.48
C ASP A 316 -5.75 23.60 -14.41
N LEU A 317 -6.25 23.39 -13.19
CA LEU A 317 -7.58 22.84 -12.96
C LEU A 317 -8.60 23.97 -12.88
N TYR A 318 -9.62 23.91 -13.73
CA TYR A 318 -10.65 24.93 -13.83
C TYR A 318 -11.97 24.48 -13.17
N ASP A 319 -12.78 25.45 -12.76
CA ASP A 319 -14.18 25.16 -12.39
C ASP A 319 -15.00 24.75 -13.62
N ASP A 320 -14.70 25.33 -14.78
CA ASP A 320 -15.34 25.01 -16.06
C ASP A 320 -14.30 24.38 -17.00
N PRO A 321 -14.25 23.04 -17.14
CA PRO A 321 -13.23 22.37 -17.94
C PRO A 321 -13.36 22.66 -19.43
N THR A 322 -12.22 22.56 -20.12
CA THR A 322 -12.09 22.82 -21.56
C THR A 322 -11.41 21.68 -22.32
N HIS A 323 -10.79 20.73 -21.62
CA HIS A 323 -9.98 19.67 -22.20
C HIS A 323 -10.34 18.31 -21.61
N PHE A 324 -10.56 17.32 -22.47
CA PHE A 324 -10.79 15.93 -22.11
C PHE A 324 -10.00 15.01 -23.05
N GLU A 325 -9.18 14.13 -22.50
CA GLU A 325 -8.36 13.18 -23.27
C GLU A 325 -8.29 11.81 -22.61
N GLY A 326 -8.09 10.77 -23.42
CA GLY A 326 -7.91 9.38 -22.97
C GLY A 326 -6.89 8.64 -23.82
N PRO A 327 -6.60 7.38 -23.51
CA PRO A 327 -5.76 6.55 -24.38
C PRO A 327 -6.48 6.25 -25.71
N GLU A 328 -5.73 6.13 -26.80
CA GLU A 328 -6.30 5.74 -28.09
C GLU A 328 -6.56 4.23 -28.18
N SER A 329 -5.68 3.43 -27.56
CA SER A 329 -5.78 1.98 -27.52
C SER A 329 -5.21 1.40 -26.23
N LEU A 330 -5.72 0.24 -25.81
CA LEU A 330 -5.18 -0.54 -24.71
C LEU A 330 -5.51 -2.03 -24.83
N GLU A 331 -4.69 -2.85 -24.18
CA GLU A 331 -4.90 -4.29 -24.05
C GLU A 331 -5.46 -4.60 -22.65
N ALA A 332 -6.47 -5.46 -22.60
CA ALA A 332 -7.09 -5.95 -21.38
C ALA A 332 -7.10 -7.48 -21.37
N GLN A 333 -6.76 -8.08 -20.23
CA GLN A 333 -6.69 -9.54 -20.12
C GLN A 333 -8.03 -10.09 -19.62
N VAL A 334 -8.48 -11.18 -20.23
CA VAL A 334 -9.67 -11.92 -19.82
C VAL A 334 -9.54 -12.40 -18.37
N GLY A 335 -10.63 -12.30 -17.60
CA GLY A 335 -10.66 -12.65 -16.18
C GLY A 335 -9.92 -11.69 -15.25
N LYS A 336 -9.50 -10.53 -15.74
CA LYS A 336 -8.84 -9.48 -14.94
C LYS A 336 -9.55 -8.15 -15.06
N VAL A 337 -9.26 -7.29 -14.10
CA VAL A 337 -9.69 -5.90 -14.10
C VAL A 337 -8.63 -5.04 -14.77
N LYS A 338 -9.05 -4.18 -15.69
CA LYS A 338 -8.17 -3.19 -16.31
C LYS A 338 -8.59 -1.78 -15.93
N GLY A 339 -7.69 -1.03 -15.27
CA GLY A 339 -7.85 0.41 -15.07
C GLY A 339 -7.44 1.21 -16.31
N VAL A 340 -8.28 2.15 -16.71
CA VAL A 340 -8.06 3.10 -17.81
C VAL A 340 -8.17 4.51 -17.26
N TYR A 341 -7.16 5.36 -17.51
CA TYR A 341 -7.15 6.73 -17.00
C TYR A 341 -7.52 7.72 -18.10
N PHE A 342 -8.50 8.56 -17.81
CA PHE A 342 -8.87 9.71 -18.63
C PHE A 342 -8.49 10.97 -17.89
N LYS A 343 -8.10 11.99 -18.63
CA LYS A 343 -7.76 13.32 -18.11
C LYS A 343 -8.85 14.31 -18.45
N LEU A 344 -9.22 15.11 -17.47
CA LEU A 344 -10.18 16.20 -17.57
C LEU A 344 -9.63 17.35 -16.73
N ASN A 345 -9.41 18.52 -17.32
CA ASN A 345 -8.84 19.69 -16.63
C ASN A 345 -9.84 20.41 -15.69
N ALA A 346 -10.58 19.65 -14.89
CA ALA A 346 -11.52 20.14 -13.89
C ALA A 346 -11.01 19.95 -12.46
N LYS A 347 -11.47 20.81 -11.55
CA LYS A 347 -11.26 20.64 -10.11
C LYS A 347 -11.94 19.37 -9.57
N ASP A 348 -11.38 18.84 -8.49
CA ASP A 348 -11.88 17.66 -7.77
C ASP A 348 -13.39 17.73 -7.49
N GLY A 349 -14.06 16.59 -7.71
CA GLY A 349 -15.50 16.44 -7.48
C GLY A 349 -16.41 16.98 -8.59
N PHE A 350 -15.86 17.53 -9.69
CA PHE A 350 -16.65 17.99 -10.84
C PHE A 350 -17.55 16.88 -11.41
N ILE A 351 -17.00 15.68 -11.66
CA ILE A 351 -17.75 14.55 -12.22
C ILE A 351 -18.91 14.14 -11.30
N SER A 352 -18.65 14.02 -9.99
CA SER A 352 -19.66 13.61 -9.01
C SER A 352 -20.79 14.63 -8.79
N LYS A 353 -20.52 15.93 -8.99
CA LYS A 353 -21.44 17.01 -8.59
C LYS A 353 -22.14 17.70 -9.76
N ARG A 354 -21.49 17.78 -10.93
CA ARG A 354 -21.93 18.65 -12.03
C ARG A 354 -22.12 17.92 -13.35
N ALA A 355 -21.30 16.92 -13.64
CA ALA A 355 -21.30 16.26 -14.94
C ALA A 355 -20.91 14.77 -14.80
N PRO A 356 -21.87 13.87 -14.54
CA PRO A 356 -21.56 12.46 -14.35
C PRO A 356 -20.97 11.88 -15.65
N LEU A 357 -19.87 11.15 -15.52
CA LEU A 357 -19.21 10.46 -16.61
C LEU A 357 -20.04 9.23 -16.97
N GLN A 358 -20.39 9.10 -18.25
CA GLN A 358 -21.05 7.93 -18.80
C GLN A 358 -20.01 7.10 -19.56
N VAL A 359 -19.99 5.79 -19.30
CA VAL A 359 -19.08 4.87 -19.97
C VAL A 359 -19.87 3.72 -20.53
N THR A 360 -19.63 3.38 -21.80
CA THR A 360 -20.22 2.23 -22.47
C THR A 360 -19.14 1.43 -23.18
N CYS A 361 -19.33 0.12 -23.25
CA CYS A 361 -18.53 -0.78 -24.07
C CYS A 361 -19.45 -1.46 -25.10
N ASP A 362 -18.95 -1.69 -26.31
CA ASP A 362 -19.70 -2.41 -27.36
C ASP A 362 -19.56 -3.95 -27.25
N HIS A 363 -18.89 -4.46 -26.22
CA HIS A 363 -18.79 -5.89 -25.93
C HIS A 363 -20.09 -6.41 -25.27
N PRO A 364 -20.65 -7.55 -25.72
CA PRO A 364 -21.96 -8.04 -25.25
C PRO A 364 -22.01 -8.35 -23.75
N ASP A 365 -20.92 -8.86 -23.19
CA ASP A 365 -20.83 -9.23 -21.77
C ASP A 365 -20.31 -8.13 -20.84
N ILE A 366 -20.03 -6.92 -21.34
CA ILE A 366 -19.50 -5.81 -20.53
C ILE A 366 -20.55 -4.70 -20.47
N GLY A 367 -21.31 -4.69 -19.39
CA GLY A 367 -22.34 -3.71 -19.12
C GLY A 367 -21.96 -2.73 -18.01
N ALA A 368 -22.98 -2.10 -17.43
CA ALA A 368 -22.82 -1.15 -16.33
C ALA A 368 -22.31 -1.80 -15.02
N SER A 369 -22.46 -3.12 -14.87
CA SER A 369 -21.94 -3.87 -13.71
C SER A 369 -20.43 -4.08 -13.76
N GLU A 370 -19.89 -4.28 -14.97
CA GLU A 370 -18.48 -4.56 -15.22
C GLU A 370 -17.62 -3.29 -15.28
N ILE A 371 -18.26 -2.15 -15.48
CA ILE A 371 -17.59 -0.85 -15.60
C ILE A 371 -17.80 -0.04 -14.32
N THR A 372 -16.69 0.36 -13.70
CA THR A 372 -16.72 1.31 -12.58
C THR A 372 -16.03 2.61 -12.97
N VAL A 373 -16.58 3.72 -12.48
CA VAL A 373 -16.00 5.06 -12.65
C VAL A 373 -15.59 5.58 -11.28
N GLY A 374 -14.30 5.87 -11.15
CA GLY A 374 -13.73 6.48 -9.95
C GLY A 374 -14.00 7.97 -9.86
N GLU A 375 -13.52 8.60 -8.79
CA GLU A 375 -13.62 10.04 -8.64
C GLU A 375 -12.61 10.79 -9.52
N LEU A 376 -13.00 12.00 -9.95
CA LEU A 376 -12.04 12.92 -10.55
C LEU A 376 -11.14 13.50 -9.46
N ARG A 377 -9.83 13.23 -9.59
CA ARG A 377 -8.79 13.74 -8.68
C ARG A 377 -7.61 14.27 -9.46
N SER A 378 -7.23 15.52 -9.17
CA SER A 378 -6.10 16.19 -9.83
C SER A 378 -6.16 16.09 -11.36
N GLY A 379 -7.37 16.29 -11.90
CA GLY A 379 -7.64 16.23 -13.33
C GLY A 379 -7.63 14.83 -13.96
N ARG A 380 -7.60 13.75 -13.17
CA ARG A 380 -7.61 12.36 -13.67
C ARG A 380 -8.79 11.58 -13.11
N VAL A 381 -9.43 10.79 -13.95
CA VAL A 381 -10.50 9.86 -13.56
C VAL A 381 -10.16 8.45 -14.04
N ARG A 382 -10.31 7.46 -13.15
CA ARG A 382 -10.15 6.04 -13.46
C ARG A 382 -11.47 5.48 -13.95
N VAL A 383 -11.44 4.74 -15.05
CA VAL A 383 -12.50 3.84 -15.48
C VAL A 383 -11.95 2.43 -15.40
N SER A 384 -12.50 1.60 -14.52
CA SER A 384 -12.09 0.20 -14.41
C SER A 384 -13.07 -0.68 -15.16
N VAL A 385 -12.54 -1.58 -15.98
CA VAL A 385 -13.31 -2.56 -16.75
C VAL A 385 -12.95 -3.95 -16.23
N ALA A 386 -13.91 -4.63 -15.61
CA ALA A 386 -13.79 -6.05 -15.29
C ALA A 386 -14.10 -6.87 -16.53
N VAL A 387 -13.13 -7.64 -17.01
CA VAL A 387 -13.31 -8.51 -18.17
C VAL A 387 -13.76 -9.89 -17.68
N PRO A 388 -15.00 -10.34 -17.99
CA PRO A 388 -15.47 -11.66 -17.62
C PRO A 388 -14.54 -12.77 -18.15
N GLU A 389 -14.45 -13.90 -17.44
CA GLU A 389 -13.61 -15.04 -17.86
C GLU A 389 -14.05 -15.67 -19.19
N ASN A 390 -15.32 -15.47 -19.57
CA ASN A 390 -15.94 -15.98 -20.78
C ASN A 390 -16.11 -14.90 -21.87
N ALA A 391 -15.46 -13.74 -21.73
CA ALA A 391 -15.57 -12.65 -22.70
C ALA A 391 -14.98 -13.03 -24.06
N ASP A 392 -15.63 -12.59 -25.14
CA ASP A 392 -15.17 -12.80 -26.51
C ASP A 392 -13.86 -12.03 -26.75
N LEU A 393 -12.88 -12.73 -27.33
CA LEU A 393 -11.60 -12.13 -27.70
C LEU A 393 -11.77 -11.24 -28.93
N GLY A 394 -11.11 -10.08 -28.93
CA GLY A 394 -11.16 -9.17 -30.08
C GLY A 394 -10.99 -7.72 -29.71
N THR A 395 -11.21 -6.85 -30.71
CA THR A 395 -11.14 -5.41 -30.54
C THR A 395 -12.54 -4.83 -30.37
N HIS A 396 -12.73 -4.10 -29.27
CA HIS A 396 -13.96 -3.46 -28.85
C HIS A 396 -13.73 -1.96 -28.63
N LYS A 397 -14.81 -1.21 -28.55
CA LYS A 397 -14.79 0.24 -28.28
C LYS A 397 -15.30 0.49 -26.87
N LEU A 398 -14.50 1.23 -26.11
CA LEU A 398 -14.90 1.84 -24.85
C LEU A 398 -15.14 3.32 -25.11
N THR A 399 -16.40 3.74 -25.05
CA THR A 399 -16.81 5.13 -25.24
C THR A 399 -17.03 5.78 -23.89
N VAL A 400 -16.37 6.92 -23.68
CA VAL A 400 -16.50 7.74 -22.48
C VAL A 400 -17.09 9.08 -22.87
N PHE A 401 -18.20 9.45 -22.24
CA PHE A 401 -19.01 10.60 -22.58
C PHE A 401 -19.33 11.42 -21.33
N ILE A 402 -19.14 12.74 -21.43
CA ILE A 402 -19.59 13.72 -20.44
C ILE A 402 -20.69 14.55 -21.11
N PRO A 403 -21.95 14.45 -20.65
CA PRO A 403 -23.05 15.25 -21.20
C PRO A 403 -22.86 16.73 -20.88
N THR A 404 -23.62 17.62 -21.52
CA THR A 404 -23.57 19.06 -21.23
C THR A 404 -23.85 19.35 -19.75
N TRP A 405 -23.04 20.21 -19.13
CA TRP A 405 -23.17 20.60 -17.71
C TRP A 405 -23.42 22.10 -17.55
N SER A 406 -23.88 22.55 -16.39
CA SER A 406 -24.05 23.98 -16.11
C SER A 406 -22.71 24.64 -15.78
N LYS A 407 -22.37 25.76 -16.44
CA LYS A 407 -21.17 26.57 -16.14
C LYS A 407 -21.33 27.41 -14.88
N THR A 408 -20.21 27.79 -14.26
CA THR A 408 -20.19 28.65 -13.07
C THR A 408 -20.64 30.08 -13.40
N SER A 409 -20.32 30.56 -14.61
CA SER A 409 -20.76 31.85 -15.15
C SER A 409 -22.21 31.88 -15.65
N GLY A 410 -22.95 30.77 -15.55
CA GLY A 410 -24.24 30.58 -16.20
C GLY A 410 -24.13 30.05 -17.64
N GLY A 411 -25.17 29.32 -18.08
CA GLY A 411 -25.22 28.63 -19.38
C GLY A 411 -24.74 27.17 -19.34
N LEU A 412 -24.73 26.51 -20.49
CA LEU A 412 -24.26 25.11 -20.64
C LEU A 412 -22.81 25.06 -21.13
N GLY A 413 -22.04 24.14 -20.56
CA GLY A 413 -20.73 23.69 -21.03
C GLY A 413 -20.82 22.82 -22.28
N PRO A 414 -19.71 22.60 -22.99
CA PRO A 414 -19.66 21.64 -24.09
C PRO A 414 -19.99 20.22 -23.60
N SER A 415 -20.20 19.26 -24.49
CA SER A 415 -20.10 17.84 -24.14
C SER A 415 -18.70 17.34 -24.48
N PHE A 416 -18.20 16.35 -23.75
CA PHE A 416 -16.95 15.68 -24.10
C PHE A 416 -17.22 14.23 -24.49
N GLU A 417 -16.51 13.73 -25.50
CA GLU A 417 -16.59 12.34 -25.93
C GLU A 417 -15.19 11.85 -26.29
N TRP A 418 -14.83 10.67 -25.82
CA TRP A 418 -13.59 9.99 -26.17
C TRP A 418 -13.85 8.50 -26.43
N THR A 419 -13.31 7.97 -27.51
CA THR A 419 -13.41 6.53 -27.83
C THR A 419 -12.04 5.89 -27.73
N THR A 420 -11.93 4.86 -26.89
CA THR A 420 -10.72 4.06 -26.70
C THR A 420 -10.91 2.69 -27.34
N LYS A 421 -9.92 2.21 -28.11
CA LYS A 421 -9.93 0.84 -28.62
C LYS A 421 -9.40 -0.11 -27.55
N ILE A 422 -10.18 -1.11 -27.16
CA ILE A 422 -9.80 -2.13 -26.19
C ILE A 422 -9.60 -3.46 -26.92
N GLU A 423 -8.44 -4.09 -26.75
CA GLU A 423 -8.18 -5.44 -27.25
C GLU A 423 -8.19 -6.44 -26.10
N PHE A 424 -9.12 -7.40 -26.13
CA PHE A 424 -9.22 -8.48 -25.16
C PHE A 424 -8.35 -9.67 -25.56
N VAL A 425 -7.46 -10.08 -24.65
CA VAL A 425 -6.49 -11.17 -24.86
C VAL A 425 -6.50 -12.17 -23.71
N GLU A 426 -6.27 -13.46 -23.98
CA GLU A 426 -6.14 -14.50 -22.94
C GLU A 426 -4.87 -14.34 -22.10
N GLU A 427 -3.75 -14.07 -22.76
CA GLU A 427 -2.45 -13.88 -22.13
C GLU A 427 -1.72 -12.76 -22.86
N SER A 428 -1.20 -11.77 -22.13
CA SER A 428 -0.47 -10.67 -22.77
C SER A 428 0.79 -11.22 -23.43
N LYS A 429 0.83 -11.24 -24.76
CA LYS A 429 2.05 -11.61 -25.49
C LYS A 429 3.15 -10.61 -25.11
N PRO A 430 4.34 -11.06 -24.68
CA PRO A 430 5.47 -10.15 -24.58
C PRO A 430 5.69 -9.54 -25.96
N LYS A 431 5.67 -8.20 -26.05
CA LYS A 431 5.77 -7.46 -27.31
C LYS A 431 6.90 -8.04 -28.19
N PRO A 432 6.63 -8.48 -29.43
CA PRO A 432 7.67 -9.00 -30.31
C PRO A 432 8.63 -7.88 -30.69
N SER A 433 9.93 -8.14 -30.51
CA SER A 433 10.99 -7.25 -30.98
C SER A 433 10.91 -7.12 -32.52
N GLY A 434 10.64 -5.89 -32.99
CA GLY A 434 10.46 -5.59 -34.41
C GLY A 434 11.69 -5.86 -35.28
N PRO A 435 11.54 -5.81 -36.63
CA PRO A 435 12.57 -6.25 -37.57
C PRO A 435 13.75 -5.27 -37.68
N LYS A 436 14.96 -5.84 -37.74
CA LYS A 436 16.27 -5.14 -37.75
C LYS A 436 16.54 -4.37 -39.05
N PRO A 437 17.09 -3.14 -38.97
CA PRO A 437 17.90 -2.57 -40.04
C PRO A 437 19.34 -2.24 -39.61
N GLY A 438 20.28 -2.62 -40.49
CA GLY A 438 21.51 -1.92 -40.92
C GLY A 438 22.47 -1.28 -39.92
N SER A 439 23.73 -1.75 -39.94
CA SER A 439 24.89 -1.24 -39.20
C SER A 439 25.32 0.18 -39.60
N GLY A 440 25.57 1.05 -38.62
CA GLY A 440 26.29 2.32 -38.79
C GLY A 440 27.07 2.69 -37.52
N ASN A 441 28.39 2.89 -37.66
CA ASN A 441 29.32 3.29 -36.61
C ASN A 441 29.04 4.71 -36.08
N GLY A 442 29.05 4.90 -34.75
CA GLY A 442 28.99 6.23 -34.12
C GLY A 442 29.34 6.25 -32.63
N LYS A 443 30.47 6.92 -32.33
CA LYS A 443 31.04 7.46 -31.07
C LYS A 443 30.39 7.16 -29.70
N SER A 444 31.27 6.77 -28.78
CA SER A 444 31.13 6.53 -27.34
C SER A 444 30.31 7.57 -26.56
N GLY A 445 29.17 7.14 -26.04
CA GLY A 445 28.59 7.62 -24.77
C GLY A 445 28.70 6.52 -23.70
N PRO A 446 28.48 6.82 -22.41
CA PRO A 446 28.47 5.80 -21.36
C PRO A 446 27.40 4.76 -21.72
N GLY A 447 27.81 3.50 -21.89
CA GLY A 447 26.91 2.45 -22.31
C GLY A 447 25.81 2.23 -21.26
N GLU A 448 24.54 2.35 -21.69
CA GLU A 448 23.38 1.87 -20.95
C GLU A 448 23.61 0.41 -20.55
N GLY A 449 23.58 0.13 -19.24
CA GLY A 449 23.68 -1.23 -18.70
C GLY A 449 24.80 -1.48 -17.69
N GLY A 450 25.53 -0.46 -17.24
CA GLY A 450 26.63 -0.61 -16.29
C GLY A 450 26.56 0.27 -15.04
N LEU A 451 25.43 0.90 -14.73
CA LEU A 451 25.38 1.95 -13.72
C LEU A 451 24.75 1.41 -12.43
N VAL A 452 25.49 1.53 -11.34
CA VAL A 452 25.06 1.32 -9.95
C VAL A 452 25.14 2.70 -9.30
N ALA A 453 24.23 3.00 -8.39
CA ALA A 453 24.33 4.20 -7.55
C ALA A 453 24.65 3.80 -6.11
N LEU A 454 25.32 4.69 -5.37
CA LEU A 454 25.61 4.51 -3.95
C LEU A 454 25.10 5.72 -3.16
N ILE A 455 24.35 5.45 -2.09
CA ILE A 455 23.80 6.42 -1.16
C ILE A 455 24.16 5.98 0.26
N TRP A 456 24.49 6.93 1.12
CA TRP A 456 24.69 6.70 2.55
C TRP A 456 23.53 7.28 3.33
N LYS A 457 23.03 6.53 4.32
CA LYS A 457 21.98 6.97 5.24
C LYS A 457 22.31 6.66 6.69
N SER A 458 21.72 7.41 7.60
CA SER A 458 21.74 7.18 9.05
C SER A 458 20.34 6.76 9.52
N GLU A 459 20.24 6.17 10.72
CA GLU A 459 18.95 5.79 11.34
C GLU A 459 17.91 6.91 11.47
N THR A 460 18.35 8.17 11.37
CA THR A 460 17.51 9.37 11.45
C THR A 460 17.02 9.86 10.09
N ASP A 461 17.52 9.29 8.99
CA ASP A 461 17.20 9.74 7.64
C ASP A 461 15.89 9.11 7.16
N ASP A 462 15.21 9.78 6.24
CA ASP A 462 13.90 9.34 5.79
C ASP A 462 13.96 8.06 4.92
N GLY A 463 12.94 7.22 5.10
CA GLY A 463 12.75 6.01 4.31
C GLY A 463 13.64 4.84 4.70
N VAL A 464 14.19 4.83 5.93
CA VAL A 464 14.94 3.71 6.54
C VAL A 464 14.35 3.23 7.87
N ASP A 465 13.03 3.33 8.04
CA ASP A 465 12.34 2.90 9.26
C ASP A 465 12.63 1.44 9.62
N GLY A 466 13.03 1.20 10.87
CA GLY A 466 13.45 -0.12 11.36
C GLY A 466 14.94 -0.41 11.18
N TRP A 467 15.72 0.54 10.66
CA TRP A 467 17.18 0.49 10.77
C TRP A 467 17.61 0.65 12.23
N SER A 468 18.68 -0.05 12.55
CA SER A 468 19.39 0.07 13.82
C SER A 468 20.88 0.05 13.53
N ALA A 469 21.70 0.24 14.55
CA ALA A 469 23.14 0.12 14.42
C ALA A 469 23.60 -1.30 14.00
N ALA A 470 22.70 -2.30 13.98
CA ALA A 470 22.98 -3.64 13.45
C ALA A 470 22.61 -3.81 11.97
N THR A 471 21.95 -2.85 11.33
CA THR A 471 21.54 -2.95 9.93
C THR A 471 22.66 -2.46 9.01
N VAL A 472 23.04 -3.27 8.03
CA VAL A 472 24.11 -2.97 7.05
C VAL A 472 23.68 -1.91 6.02
N GLY A 473 22.48 -2.06 5.49
CA GLY A 473 21.98 -1.31 4.32
C GLY A 473 21.01 -2.16 3.49
N GLU A 474 20.54 -1.63 2.37
CA GLU A 474 19.67 -2.32 1.42
C GLU A 474 19.97 -1.94 -0.05
N ILE A 475 19.41 -2.68 -1.00
CA ILE A 475 19.42 -2.33 -2.43
C ILE A 475 18.05 -1.81 -2.81
N GLU A 476 17.99 -0.60 -3.36
CA GLU A 476 16.76 0.02 -3.88
C GLU A 476 16.83 0.17 -5.40
N MET A 477 15.73 -0.07 -6.10
CA MET A 477 15.63 0.28 -7.53
C MET A 477 15.09 1.69 -7.66
N VAL A 478 15.91 2.59 -8.20
CA VAL A 478 15.55 4.01 -8.32
C VAL A 478 15.62 4.43 -9.79
N PRO A 479 14.61 5.11 -10.35
CA PRO A 479 14.68 5.63 -11.71
C PRO A 479 15.91 6.55 -11.91
N GLY A 480 16.66 6.34 -13.01
CA GLY A 480 17.85 7.16 -13.30
C GLY A 480 17.58 8.67 -13.33
N LYS A 481 16.39 9.07 -13.80
CA LYS A 481 15.94 10.46 -13.79
C LYS A 481 15.76 11.03 -12.38
N ASP A 482 15.16 10.27 -11.46
CA ASP A 482 14.98 10.74 -10.08
C ASP A 482 16.34 10.88 -9.35
N LEU A 483 17.30 10.00 -9.65
CA LEU A 483 18.69 10.14 -9.17
C LEU A 483 19.37 11.40 -9.71
N ALA A 484 19.25 11.65 -11.02
CA ALA A 484 19.86 12.79 -11.68
C ALA A 484 19.26 14.14 -11.25
N ASP A 485 17.94 14.20 -11.05
CA ASP A 485 17.23 15.41 -10.63
C ASP A 485 17.58 15.81 -9.18
N LYS A 486 17.90 14.83 -8.33
CA LYS A 486 18.16 15.06 -6.90
C LYS A 486 19.63 15.16 -6.55
N ARG A 487 20.52 14.57 -7.34
CA ARG A 487 21.95 14.54 -7.08
C ARG A 487 22.72 14.99 -8.33
N PRO A 488 23.37 16.17 -8.30
CA PRO A 488 24.12 16.70 -9.44
C PRO A 488 25.19 15.75 -9.97
N GLU A 489 25.74 14.94 -9.07
CA GLU A 489 26.73 13.92 -9.38
C GLU A 489 26.16 12.90 -10.40
N TYR A 490 24.90 12.48 -10.27
CA TYR A 490 24.26 11.53 -11.17
C TYR A 490 23.55 12.19 -12.37
N ALA A 491 23.86 13.45 -12.72
CA ALA A 491 23.18 14.19 -13.78
C ALA A 491 23.19 13.46 -15.15
N GLU A 492 24.19 12.62 -15.41
CA GLU A 492 24.27 11.82 -16.63
C GLU A 492 23.17 10.74 -16.73
N LEU A 493 22.61 10.31 -15.58
CA LEU A 493 21.50 9.36 -15.50
C LEU A 493 20.15 9.95 -15.94
N ALA A 494 20.05 11.26 -16.15
CA ALA A 494 18.81 11.92 -16.58
C ALA A 494 18.28 11.39 -17.92
N LYS A 495 19.16 10.80 -18.73
CA LYS A 495 18.86 10.23 -20.05
C LYS A 495 18.60 8.72 -20.02
N VAL A 496 18.73 8.08 -18.85
CA VAL A 496 18.58 6.63 -18.70
C VAL A 496 17.15 6.32 -18.28
N ASP A 497 16.42 5.65 -19.16
CA ASP A 497 15.00 5.29 -18.97
C ASP A 497 14.80 4.01 -18.12
N ALA A 498 15.85 3.56 -17.42
CA ALA A 498 15.85 2.34 -16.61
C ALA A 498 15.95 2.63 -15.11
N GLU A 499 15.43 1.71 -14.29
CA GLU A 499 15.71 1.69 -12.87
C GLU A 499 17.16 1.27 -12.61
N ILE A 500 17.82 2.03 -11.75
CA ILE A 500 19.22 1.87 -11.38
C ILE A 500 19.27 1.19 -10.00
N PRO A 501 20.00 0.07 -9.86
CA PRO A 501 20.26 -0.50 -8.56
C PRO A 501 21.09 0.48 -7.74
N THR A 502 20.50 0.94 -6.65
CA THR A 502 21.02 1.95 -5.74
C THR A 502 21.33 1.28 -4.41
N ILE A 503 22.61 1.21 -4.08
CA ILE A 503 23.11 0.65 -2.83
C ILE A 503 22.92 1.71 -1.76
N VAL A 504 22.09 1.44 -0.76
CA VAL A 504 21.84 2.34 0.38
C VAL A 504 22.54 1.77 1.61
N LEU A 505 23.71 2.30 1.97
CA LEU A 505 24.50 1.81 3.10
C LEU A 505 24.21 2.59 4.39
N ASN A 506 24.19 1.87 5.51
CA ASN A 506 24.00 2.47 6.82
C ASN A 506 25.31 3.04 7.39
N ARG A 507 25.37 4.36 7.49
CA ARG A 507 26.46 5.14 8.09
C ARG A 507 26.58 4.89 9.60
N THR A 508 25.50 4.50 10.27
CA THR A 508 25.51 4.21 11.72
C THR A 508 25.80 2.76 12.06
N TYR A 509 26.06 1.91 11.05
CA TYR A 509 26.36 0.49 11.24
C TYR A 509 27.53 0.26 12.21
N SER A 510 27.22 -0.37 13.35
CA SER A 510 28.09 -0.52 14.52
C SER A 510 29.38 -1.30 14.21
N PRO A 511 29.36 -2.41 13.44
CA PRO A 511 30.59 -3.10 13.06
C PRO A 511 31.52 -2.23 12.21
N LEU A 512 30.99 -1.43 11.28
CA LEU A 512 31.80 -0.48 10.49
C LEU A 512 32.36 0.63 11.40
N LYS A 513 31.53 1.21 12.28
CA LYS A 513 31.98 2.21 13.25
C LYS A 513 33.09 1.67 14.14
N SER A 514 32.95 0.44 14.62
CA SER A 514 33.94 -0.23 15.47
C SER A 514 35.25 -0.48 14.72
N TYR A 515 35.19 -0.92 13.47
CA TYR A 515 36.36 -1.08 12.61
C TYR A 515 37.09 0.25 12.39
N VAL A 516 36.36 1.32 12.02
CA VAL A 516 36.95 2.65 11.80
C VAL A 516 37.51 3.23 13.10
N ALA A 517 36.83 3.05 14.24
CA ALA A 517 37.28 3.53 15.54
C ALA A 517 38.52 2.79 16.04
N ALA A 518 38.57 1.46 15.88
CA ALA A 518 39.73 0.64 16.24
C ALA A 518 40.98 1.01 15.42
N ARG A 519 40.78 1.61 14.24
CA ARG A 519 41.86 2.10 13.37
C ARG A 519 42.09 3.60 13.47
N ALA A 520 41.33 4.34 14.28
CA ALA A 520 41.50 5.79 14.41
C ALA A 520 42.88 6.18 15.00
N SER A 521 43.57 5.26 15.68
CA SER A 521 44.95 5.44 16.17
C SER A 521 46.03 5.17 15.10
N GLU A 522 45.71 4.44 14.03
CA GLU A 522 46.63 4.09 12.93
C GLU A 522 46.34 4.94 11.67
N LEU A 523 45.08 5.23 11.40
CA LEU A 523 44.55 6.17 10.41
C LEU A 523 44.51 7.55 11.06
N SER A 524 45.69 8.15 11.28
CA SER A 524 45.85 9.44 11.96
C SER A 524 45.30 10.63 11.18
N THR A 525 44.94 10.44 9.91
CA THR A 525 44.28 11.42 9.04
C THR A 525 42.81 11.07 8.82
N ASP A 526 41.98 12.09 8.67
CA ASP A 526 40.58 11.89 8.29
C ASP A 526 40.46 11.19 6.92
N GLU A 527 41.43 11.43 6.03
CA GLU A 527 41.55 10.75 4.73
C GLU A 527 41.69 9.22 4.86
N GLY A 528 42.47 8.73 5.84
CA GLY A 528 42.61 7.29 6.07
C GLY A 528 41.32 6.63 6.56
N LYS A 529 40.57 7.31 7.44
CA LYS A 529 39.24 6.84 7.90
C LYS A 529 38.24 6.79 6.76
N GLU A 530 38.32 7.72 5.82
CA GLU A 530 37.45 7.72 4.65
C GLU A 530 37.82 6.62 3.66
N GLN A 531 39.10 6.40 3.35
CA GLN A 531 39.52 5.27 2.50
C GLN A 531 39.08 3.91 3.07
N ALA A 532 39.10 3.75 4.39
CA ALA A 532 38.60 2.54 5.05
C ALA A 532 37.09 2.34 4.84
N ARG A 533 36.29 3.43 4.87
CA ARG A 533 34.86 3.39 4.55
C ARG A 533 34.58 3.14 3.08
N GLU A 534 35.39 3.68 2.18
CA GLU A 534 35.28 3.43 0.73
C GLU A 534 35.54 1.96 0.41
N ARG A 535 36.62 1.37 0.95
CA ARG A 535 36.92 -0.06 0.78
C ARG A 535 35.80 -0.94 1.31
N TYR A 536 35.22 -0.58 2.45
CA TYR A 536 34.02 -1.24 2.97
C TYR A 536 32.83 -1.10 2.02
N ALA A 537 32.55 0.10 1.52
CA ALA A 537 31.42 0.33 0.61
C ALA A 537 31.55 -0.47 -0.68
N VAL A 538 32.77 -0.59 -1.22
CA VAL A 538 33.03 -1.43 -2.40
C VAL A 538 32.75 -2.90 -2.09
N GLY A 539 33.30 -3.43 -0.99
CA GLY A 539 33.17 -4.84 -0.64
C GLY A 539 31.74 -5.23 -0.24
N ALA A 540 31.14 -4.48 0.68
CA ALA A 540 29.79 -4.71 1.17
C ALA A 540 28.76 -4.41 0.06
N GLY A 541 28.92 -3.30 -0.67
CA GLY A 541 28.05 -2.94 -1.79
C GLY A 541 28.04 -3.98 -2.89
N LEU A 542 29.20 -4.53 -3.26
CA LEU A 542 29.29 -5.64 -4.22
C LEU A 542 28.55 -6.90 -3.72
N ALA A 543 28.73 -7.26 -2.45
CA ALA A 543 28.09 -8.44 -1.89
C ALA A 543 26.56 -8.28 -1.80
N LEU A 544 26.09 -7.10 -1.39
CA LEU A 544 24.66 -6.75 -1.36
C LEU A 544 24.03 -6.85 -2.75
N LEU A 545 24.72 -6.34 -3.78
CA LEU A 545 24.25 -6.38 -5.16
C LEU A 545 24.15 -7.82 -5.72
N ILE A 546 25.09 -8.70 -5.35
CA ILE A 546 25.03 -10.12 -5.73
C ILE A 546 23.83 -10.80 -5.05
N LEU A 547 23.65 -10.58 -3.74
CA LEU A 547 22.53 -11.14 -2.99
C LEU A 547 21.17 -10.67 -3.51
N ASP A 548 21.03 -9.38 -3.86
CA ASP A 548 19.81 -8.84 -4.48
C ASP A 548 19.55 -9.47 -5.86
N GLN A 549 20.58 -9.63 -6.70
CA GLN A 549 20.42 -10.28 -8.00
C GLN A 549 19.95 -11.74 -7.86
N ASP A 550 20.54 -12.49 -6.93
CA ASP A 550 20.16 -13.87 -6.68
C ASP A 550 18.76 -13.97 -6.06
N ALA A 551 18.40 -13.04 -5.17
CA ALA A 551 17.05 -12.94 -4.62
C ALA A 551 15.99 -12.75 -5.71
N ARG A 552 16.22 -11.82 -6.64
CA ARG A 552 15.31 -11.58 -7.76
C ARG A 552 15.23 -12.73 -8.75
N LYS A 553 16.34 -13.45 -8.97
CA LYS A 553 16.32 -14.67 -9.80
C LYS A 553 15.47 -15.76 -9.15
N ALA A 554 15.61 -15.94 -7.83
CA ALA A 554 14.88 -16.95 -7.07
C ALA A 554 13.38 -16.61 -7.02
N GLU A 555 13.04 -15.33 -6.82
CA GLU A 555 11.66 -14.83 -6.91
C GLU A 555 11.04 -15.10 -8.29
N LYS A 556 11.74 -14.77 -9.38
CA LYS A 556 11.29 -15.08 -10.75
C LYS A 556 11.13 -16.58 -11.01
N ALA A 557 11.90 -17.42 -10.32
CA ALA A 557 11.81 -18.86 -10.39
C ALA A 557 10.72 -19.45 -9.47
N GLY A 558 9.97 -18.60 -8.74
CA GLY A 558 8.91 -19.03 -7.82
C GLY A 558 9.39 -19.52 -6.46
N ASN A 559 10.67 -19.31 -6.12
CA ASN A 559 11.29 -19.73 -4.86
C ASN A 559 11.91 -18.52 -4.14
N PRO A 560 11.10 -17.59 -3.59
CA PRO A 560 11.64 -16.41 -2.91
C PRO A 560 12.47 -16.81 -1.68
N PHE A 561 13.54 -16.07 -1.40
CA PHE A 561 14.30 -16.27 -0.16
C PHE A 561 13.48 -15.85 1.05
N ASP A 562 13.71 -16.52 2.17
CA ASP A 562 13.28 -16.02 3.48
C ASP A 562 14.00 -14.69 3.80
N GLU A 563 13.25 -13.67 4.18
CA GLU A 563 13.76 -12.31 4.42
C GLU A 563 14.72 -12.27 5.60
N ALA A 564 14.46 -13.06 6.65
CA ALA A 564 15.35 -13.16 7.80
C ALA A 564 16.69 -13.81 7.39
N ALA A 565 16.65 -14.84 6.55
CA ALA A 565 17.83 -15.44 5.95
C ALA A 565 18.59 -14.47 5.04
N LEU A 566 17.89 -13.68 4.20
CA LEU A 566 18.51 -12.68 3.33
C LEU A 566 19.20 -11.59 4.15
N LYS A 567 18.53 -11.06 5.18
CA LYS A 567 19.11 -10.06 6.10
C LYS A 567 20.32 -10.62 6.86
N SER A 568 20.24 -11.88 7.28
CA SER A 568 21.37 -12.58 7.92
C SER A 568 22.54 -12.76 6.95
N ALA A 569 22.28 -13.09 5.68
CA ALA A 569 23.30 -13.20 4.65
C ALA A 569 23.96 -11.85 4.34
N MET A 570 23.19 -10.76 4.32
CA MET A 570 23.71 -9.40 4.15
C MET A 570 24.61 -8.98 5.34
N ASP A 571 24.20 -9.27 6.58
CA ASP A 571 25.02 -9.03 7.79
C ASP A 571 26.31 -9.88 7.75
N ALA A 572 26.20 -11.17 7.44
CA ALA A 572 27.34 -12.07 7.31
C ALA A 572 28.32 -11.61 6.22
N ALA A 573 27.81 -11.17 5.08
CA ALA A 573 28.64 -10.65 3.99
C ALA A 573 29.39 -9.36 4.40
N ALA A 574 28.70 -8.41 5.02
CA ALA A 574 29.31 -7.17 5.50
C ALA A 574 30.37 -7.42 6.58
N ARG A 575 30.11 -8.33 7.52
CA ARG A 575 31.08 -8.74 8.55
C ARG A 575 32.27 -9.49 7.94
N GLY A 576 32.01 -10.34 6.94
CA GLY A 576 33.06 -11.01 6.17
C GLY A 576 34.00 -10.02 5.49
N VAL A 577 33.45 -8.98 4.85
CA VAL A 577 34.22 -7.88 4.26
C VAL A 577 35.07 -7.18 5.32
N LEU A 578 34.48 -6.80 6.46
CA LEU A 578 35.22 -6.16 7.54
C LEU A 578 36.35 -7.06 8.08
N SER A 579 36.12 -8.37 8.21
CA SER A 579 37.15 -9.32 8.62
C SER A 579 38.31 -9.37 7.63
N VAL A 580 38.04 -9.40 6.32
CA VAL A 580 39.07 -9.40 5.28
C VAL A 580 39.85 -8.09 5.29
N LEU A 581 39.17 -6.94 5.42
CA LEU A 581 39.81 -5.63 5.50
C LEU A 581 40.78 -5.56 6.69
N THR A 582 40.38 -6.07 7.86
CA THR A 582 41.28 -6.11 9.02
C THR A 582 42.55 -6.94 8.78
N GLY A 583 42.47 -8.03 8.01
CA GLY A 583 43.62 -8.86 7.65
C GLY A 583 44.50 -8.22 6.57
N HIS A 584 43.88 -7.62 5.55
CA HIS A 584 44.57 -6.85 4.52
C HIS A 584 45.38 -5.70 5.11
N ASP A 585 44.81 -4.96 6.06
CA ASP A 585 45.50 -3.84 6.70
C ASP A 585 46.66 -4.29 7.59
N LYS A 586 46.60 -5.48 8.19
CA LYS A 586 47.74 -6.07 8.91
C LYS A 586 48.89 -6.41 7.95
N LEU A 587 48.56 -6.99 6.80
CA LEU A 587 49.55 -7.32 5.77
C LEU A 587 50.21 -6.06 5.18
N LEU A 588 49.44 -4.99 4.96
CA LEU A 588 50.02 -3.71 4.52
C LEU A 588 51.02 -3.16 5.54
N LYS A 589 50.69 -3.23 6.83
CA LYS A 589 51.59 -2.80 7.91
C LYS A 589 52.87 -3.64 7.96
N GLU A 590 52.75 -4.95 7.81
CA GLU A 590 53.90 -5.88 7.73
C GLU A 590 54.77 -5.69 6.47
N MET A 591 54.26 -5.02 5.44
CA MET A 591 55.01 -4.68 4.21
C MET A 591 55.65 -3.29 4.26
N GLU A 592 55.17 -2.41 5.13
CA GLU A 592 55.70 -1.06 5.34
C GLU A 592 56.79 -1.01 6.44
N GLU A 593 56.82 -2.00 7.34
CA GLU A 593 57.92 -2.32 8.27
C GLU A 593 58.99 -3.18 7.59
#